data_AF-A0A5N0HNB6-F1
#
_entry.id   AF-A0A5N0HNB6-F1
#
_cell.length_a   1.000
_cell.length_b   1.000
_cell.length_c   1.000
_cell.angle_alpha   90.00
_cell.angle_beta   90.00
_cell.angle_gamma   90.00
#
_symmetry.space_group_name_H-M   'P 1'
#
loop_
_entity.id
_entity.type
_entity.pdbx_description
1 polymer ?
#
loop_
_entity_poly.entity_id
_entity_poly.type
_entity_poly.pdbx_seq_one_letter_code
_entity_poly.pdbx_strand_id
1 'polypeptide(L)'
;MNDVAIIGVGLHPFGRFDGKSAMEMGAEAIQAALDDACLDWQDIQFGVGGSHEVSNPDAVTRLVGLTGIPFIDVFNACATAASATQLCVDTIRLGKYDIGIAVGMDKHPRGAFTDDPAKLALPAWYGENGQFVTTKFFGMKANRYIHEHG
;
A
#
# COMPACT_ATOMS: atom_id res chain seq x y z
N MET A 1 25.11 -4.25 -12.61
CA MET A 1 23.94 -3.90 -11.79
C MET A 1 22.90 -3.43 -12.79
N ASN A 2 21.73 -4.06 -12.84
CA ASN A 2 20.72 -3.70 -13.84
C ASN A 2 20.07 -2.38 -13.43
N ASP A 3 19.94 -1.44 -14.36
CA ASP A 3 19.11 -0.26 -14.16
C ASP A 3 17.65 -0.67 -14.17
N VAL A 4 16.83 -0.02 -13.33
CA VAL A 4 15.39 -0.29 -13.23
C VAL A 4 14.65 0.99 -13.49
N ALA A 5 13.61 0.90 -14.31
CA ALA A 5 12.74 2.01 -14.65
C ALA A 5 11.29 1.69 -14.27
N ILE A 6 10.52 2.74 -13.97
CA ILE A 6 9.07 2.66 -13.88
C ILE A 6 8.53 2.87 -15.30
N ILE A 7 7.85 1.87 -15.84
CA ILE A 7 7.35 1.89 -17.24
C ILE A 7 5.84 2.14 -17.33
N GLY A 8 5.12 2.14 -16.22
CA GLY A 8 3.71 2.50 -16.14
C GLY A 8 3.26 2.82 -14.72
N VAL A 9 2.27 3.68 -14.59
CA VAL A 9 1.66 4.06 -13.30
C VAL A 9 0.14 4.04 -13.38
N GLY A 10 -0.52 3.67 -12.30
CA GLY A 10 -1.97 3.57 -12.23
C GLY A 10 -2.50 3.96 -10.86
N LEU A 11 -3.65 4.63 -10.84
CA LEU A 11 -4.31 5.07 -9.62
C LEU A 11 -5.82 5.03 -9.80
N HIS A 12 -6.49 4.26 -8.95
CA HIS A 12 -7.91 4.51 -8.71
C HIS A 12 -8.04 5.83 -7.94
N PRO A 13 -8.89 6.78 -8.37
CA PRO A 13 -9.02 8.08 -7.71
C PRO A 13 -9.25 7.95 -6.20
N PHE A 14 -8.63 8.82 -5.41
CA PHE A 14 -8.89 8.86 -3.97
C PHE A 14 -10.29 9.43 -3.70
N GLY A 15 -11.05 8.81 -2.80
CA GLY A 15 -12.41 9.22 -2.51
C GLY A 15 -13.23 8.21 -1.71
N ARG A 16 -14.52 8.51 -1.59
CA ARG A 16 -15.52 7.63 -0.96
C ARG A 16 -16.29 6.91 -2.05
N PHE A 17 -16.16 5.59 -2.08
CA PHE A 17 -16.80 4.73 -3.08
C PHE A 17 -17.65 3.68 -2.38
N ASP A 18 -18.90 3.99 -2.08
CA ASP A 18 -19.78 3.04 -1.41
C ASP A 18 -20.00 1.82 -2.33
N GLY A 19 -20.02 0.61 -1.77
CA GLY A 19 -20.19 -0.64 -2.53
C GLY A 19 -18.96 -1.15 -3.29
N LYS A 20 -17.84 -0.40 -3.30
CA LYS A 20 -16.57 -0.84 -3.91
C LYS A 20 -15.52 -1.19 -2.85
N SER A 21 -15.00 -2.40 -2.93
CA SER A 21 -13.95 -2.95 -2.05
C SER A 21 -12.57 -2.35 -2.36
N ALA A 22 -11.63 -2.48 -1.40
CA ALA A 22 -10.21 -2.18 -1.63
C ALA A 22 -9.63 -2.98 -2.80
N MET A 23 -10.05 -4.24 -2.93
CA MET A 23 -9.60 -5.16 -3.97
C MET A 23 -10.01 -4.69 -5.37
N GLU A 24 -11.26 -4.28 -5.57
CA GLU A 24 -11.73 -3.75 -6.86
C GLU A 24 -10.99 -2.46 -7.23
N MET A 25 -10.77 -1.55 -6.26
CA MET A 25 -9.97 -0.35 -6.50
C MET A 25 -8.50 -0.68 -6.83
N GLY A 26 -7.94 -1.69 -6.18
CA GLY A 26 -6.59 -2.21 -6.47
C GLY A 26 -6.49 -2.80 -7.87
N ALA A 27 -7.49 -3.58 -8.30
CA ALA A 27 -7.54 -4.15 -9.65
C ALA A 27 -7.66 -3.07 -10.74
N GLU A 28 -8.47 -2.03 -10.51
CA GLU A 28 -8.57 -0.88 -11.41
C GLU A 28 -7.25 -0.10 -11.50
N ALA A 29 -6.54 0.06 -10.37
CA ALA A 29 -5.21 0.69 -10.37
C ALA A 29 -4.17 -0.15 -11.11
N ILE A 30 -4.22 -1.48 -10.98
CA ILE A 30 -3.36 -2.41 -11.73
C ILE A 30 -3.63 -2.28 -13.23
N GLN A 31 -4.90 -2.32 -13.65
CA GLN A 31 -5.25 -2.20 -15.06
C GLN A 31 -4.78 -0.87 -15.64
N ALA A 32 -4.97 0.24 -14.93
CA ALA A 32 -4.48 1.54 -15.37
C ALA A 32 -2.95 1.59 -15.53
N ALA A 33 -2.20 0.93 -14.65
CA ALA A 33 -0.74 0.85 -14.75
C ALA A 33 -0.28 0.00 -15.94
N LEU A 34 -1.00 -1.08 -16.25
CA LEU A 34 -0.75 -1.93 -17.42
C LEU A 34 -1.04 -1.17 -18.72
N ASP A 35 -2.17 -0.45 -18.77
CA ASP A 35 -2.55 0.37 -19.92
C ASP A 35 -1.49 1.47 -20.21
N ASP A 36 -0.99 2.14 -19.17
CA ASP A 36 0.07 3.15 -19.28
C ASP A 36 1.40 2.55 -19.76
N ALA A 37 1.71 1.31 -19.33
CA ALA A 37 2.89 0.56 -19.77
C ALA A 37 2.73 -0.09 -21.16
N CYS A 38 1.53 -0.07 -21.74
CA CYS A 38 1.19 -0.85 -22.96
C CYS A 38 1.49 -2.36 -22.80
N LEU A 39 1.17 -2.94 -21.65
CA LEU A 39 1.37 -4.35 -21.33
C LEU A 39 0.06 -5.05 -20.98
N ASP A 40 0.04 -6.38 -21.11
CA ASP A 40 -1.02 -7.22 -20.61
C ASP A 40 -0.64 -7.82 -19.24
N TRP A 41 -1.63 -8.23 -18.44
CA TRP A 41 -1.37 -8.85 -17.13
C TRP A 41 -0.47 -10.11 -17.21
N GLN A 42 -0.53 -10.83 -18.33
CA GLN A 42 0.30 -12.01 -18.61
C GLN A 42 1.79 -11.70 -18.78
N ASP A 43 2.16 -10.43 -19.01
CA ASP A 43 3.56 -10.00 -19.11
C ASP A 43 4.20 -9.80 -17.73
N ILE A 44 3.40 -9.64 -16.68
CA ILE A 44 3.88 -9.51 -15.31
C ILE A 44 4.41 -10.84 -14.81
N GLN A 45 5.63 -10.85 -14.27
CA GLN A 45 6.29 -12.09 -13.83
C GLN A 45 6.23 -12.27 -12.31
N PHE A 46 6.00 -11.21 -11.54
CA PHE A 46 5.80 -11.23 -10.10
C PHE A 46 5.08 -9.97 -9.61
N GLY A 47 4.47 -10.07 -8.43
CA GLY A 47 3.83 -8.94 -7.75
C GLY A 47 4.37 -8.72 -6.34
N VAL A 48 4.33 -7.46 -5.91
CA VAL A 48 4.46 -7.09 -4.51
C VAL A 48 3.29 -6.19 -4.15
N GLY A 49 2.59 -6.49 -3.08
CA GLY A 49 1.46 -5.69 -2.67
C GLY A 49 1.32 -5.55 -1.18
N GLY A 50 0.43 -4.66 -0.77
CA GLY A 50 0.21 -4.43 0.64
C GLY A 50 -1.03 -3.62 0.92
N SER A 51 -1.56 -3.82 2.12
CA SER A 51 -2.74 -3.15 2.63
C SER A 51 -2.70 -3.13 4.15
N HIS A 52 -3.32 -2.10 4.73
CA HIS A 52 -3.63 -2.08 6.16
C HIS A 52 -4.98 -2.76 6.44
N GLU A 53 -5.97 -2.55 5.57
CA GLU A 53 -7.36 -2.99 5.75
C GLU A 53 -7.65 -4.38 5.16
N VAL A 54 -6.78 -4.88 4.29
CA VAL A 54 -6.95 -6.17 3.62
C VAL A 54 -5.89 -7.15 4.10
N SER A 55 -6.32 -8.24 4.73
CA SER A 55 -5.43 -9.25 5.33
C SER A 55 -4.59 -10.03 4.30
N ASN A 56 -5.10 -10.19 3.07
CA ASN A 56 -4.46 -10.95 1.99
C ASN A 56 -4.49 -10.15 0.67
N PRO A 57 -3.65 -9.10 0.53
CA PRO A 57 -3.59 -8.24 -0.65
C PRO A 57 -3.37 -9.00 -1.97
N ASP A 58 -2.63 -10.10 -1.95
CA ASP A 58 -2.39 -11.00 -3.08
C ASP A 58 -3.67 -11.50 -3.78
N ALA A 59 -4.80 -11.58 -3.06
CA ALA A 59 -6.07 -12.01 -3.63
C ALA A 59 -6.62 -11.05 -4.69
N VAL A 60 -6.05 -9.84 -4.85
CA VAL A 60 -6.34 -8.94 -5.97
C VAL A 60 -6.10 -9.61 -7.33
N THR A 61 -5.17 -10.58 -7.38
CA THR A 61 -4.87 -11.39 -8.58
C THR A 61 -6.10 -12.12 -9.13
N ARG A 62 -7.10 -12.43 -8.29
CA ARG A 62 -8.38 -13.03 -8.73
C ARG A 62 -9.21 -12.11 -9.63
N LEU A 63 -8.98 -10.80 -9.55
CA LEU A 63 -9.70 -9.77 -10.30
C LEU A 63 -8.96 -9.35 -11.58
N VAL A 64 -7.64 -9.55 -11.65
CA VAL A 64 -6.82 -9.18 -12.82
C VAL A 64 -6.39 -10.38 -13.67
N GLY A 65 -6.33 -11.59 -13.10
CA GLY A 65 -6.09 -12.83 -13.82
C GLY A 65 -5.23 -13.84 -13.05
N LEU A 66 -5.58 -15.12 -13.13
CA LEU A 66 -4.87 -16.21 -12.45
C LEU A 66 -3.72 -16.77 -13.30
N THR A 67 -2.61 -16.05 -13.37
CA THR A 67 -1.41 -16.42 -14.15
C THR A 67 -0.45 -17.34 -13.40
N GLY A 68 -0.59 -17.46 -12.09
CA GLY A 68 0.28 -18.29 -11.24
C GLY A 68 1.60 -17.61 -10.84
N ILE A 69 1.72 -16.30 -11.07
CA ILE A 69 2.89 -15.52 -10.66
C ILE A 69 3.05 -15.51 -9.13
N PRO A 70 4.28 -15.48 -8.59
CA PRO A 70 4.49 -15.22 -7.18
C PRO A 70 4.04 -13.80 -6.84
N PHE A 71 3.35 -13.66 -5.71
CA PHE A 71 2.93 -12.38 -5.16
C PHE A 71 3.36 -12.28 -3.69
N ILE A 72 4.06 -11.22 -3.33
CA ILE A 72 4.58 -11.01 -1.97
C ILE A 72 3.77 -9.91 -1.29
N ASP A 73 3.15 -10.27 -0.18
CA ASP A 73 2.46 -9.31 0.68
C ASP A 73 3.44 -8.68 1.68
N VAL A 74 3.48 -7.36 1.70
CA VAL A 74 4.29 -6.56 2.62
C VAL A 74 3.40 -5.61 3.42
N PHE A 75 3.83 -5.31 4.64
CA PHE A 75 3.19 -4.32 5.50
C PHE A 75 4.25 -3.46 6.17
N ASN A 76 4.12 -2.14 6.02
CA ASN A 76 4.98 -1.14 6.65
C ASN A 76 4.19 0.14 6.96
N ALA A 77 3.01 -0.02 7.58
CA ALA A 77 2.09 1.08 7.89
C ALA A 77 1.86 2.00 6.67
N CYS A 78 1.94 3.33 6.86
CA CYS A 78 1.75 4.30 5.78
C CYS A 78 2.81 4.22 4.66
N ALA A 79 3.95 3.53 4.90
CA ALA A 79 5.03 3.36 3.94
C ALA A 79 4.93 2.05 3.14
N THR A 80 3.84 1.29 3.28
CA THR A 80 3.65 -0.02 2.64
C THR A 80 3.91 0.01 1.12
N ALA A 81 3.34 0.96 0.39
CA ALA A 81 3.55 1.07 -1.05
C ALA A 81 5.01 1.39 -1.43
N ALA A 82 5.73 2.16 -0.60
CA ALA A 82 7.14 2.44 -0.80
C ALA A 82 7.99 1.17 -0.59
N SER A 83 7.68 0.38 0.44
CA SER A 83 8.31 -0.93 0.65
C SER A 83 8.01 -1.91 -0.48
N ALA A 84 6.77 -1.93 -0.99
CA ALA A 84 6.42 -2.76 -2.14
C ALA A 84 7.21 -2.38 -3.39
N THR A 85 7.31 -1.08 -3.66
CA THR A 85 8.09 -0.53 -4.78
C THR A 85 9.57 -0.87 -4.65
N GLN A 86 10.15 -0.67 -3.47
CA GLN A 86 11.56 -0.97 -3.21
C GLN A 86 11.86 -2.46 -3.42
N LEU A 87 11.02 -3.36 -2.91
CA LEU A 87 11.19 -4.80 -3.10
C LEU A 87 11.05 -5.21 -4.57
N CYS A 88 10.13 -4.58 -5.32
CA CYS A 88 9.99 -4.80 -6.76
C CYS A 88 11.27 -4.39 -7.51
N VAL A 89 11.79 -3.19 -7.22
CA VAL A 89 13.05 -2.69 -7.78
C VAL A 89 14.21 -3.62 -7.47
N ASP A 90 14.37 -4.04 -6.22
CA ASP A 90 15.49 -4.91 -5.83
C ASP A 90 15.39 -6.30 -6.47
N THR A 91 14.19 -6.83 -6.64
CA THR A 91 13.95 -8.12 -7.31
C THR A 91 14.38 -8.08 -8.78
N ILE A 92 14.06 -6.99 -9.49
CA ILE A 92 14.48 -6.78 -10.89
C ILE A 92 15.99 -6.53 -10.98
N ARG A 93 16.55 -5.71 -10.07
CA ARG A 93 17.99 -5.42 -10.01
C ARG A 93 18.84 -6.68 -9.82
N LEU A 94 18.31 -7.65 -9.08
CA LEU A 94 18.94 -8.96 -8.86
C LEU A 94 18.86 -9.89 -10.08
N GLY A 95 18.11 -9.53 -11.11
CA GLY A 95 17.94 -10.33 -12.33
C GLY A 95 17.05 -11.56 -12.14
N LYS A 96 16.21 -11.58 -11.09
CA LYS A 96 15.28 -12.70 -10.84
C LYS A 96 14.10 -12.68 -11.81
N TYR A 97 13.64 -11.48 -12.16
CA TYR A 97 12.55 -11.17 -13.09
C TYR A 97 12.86 -9.85 -13.81
N ASP A 98 12.27 -9.64 -14.97
CA ASP A 98 12.40 -8.45 -15.81
C ASP A 98 11.25 -7.46 -15.58
N ILE A 99 10.03 -7.96 -15.36
CA ILE A 99 8.81 -7.14 -15.22
C ILE A 99 8.04 -7.55 -13.96
N GLY A 100 7.81 -6.60 -13.06
CA GLY A 100 7.03 -6.79 -11.84
C GLY A 100 6.06 -5.67 -11.58
N ILE A 101 5.06 -5.93 -10.74
CA ILE A 101 4.07 -4.94 -10.31
C ILE A 101 4.16 -4.66 -8.81
N ALA A 102 4.05 -3.39 -8.43
CA ALA A 102 3.94 -2.97 -7.03
C ALA A 102 2.58 -2.29 -6.81
N VAL A 103 1.78 -2.78 -5.85
CA VAL A 103 0.41 -2.26 -5.64
C VAL A 103 0.11 -2.05 -4.16
N GLY A 104 -0.37 -0.86 -3.81
CA GLY A 104 -0.96 -0.57 -2.50
C GLY A 104 -2.47 -0.39 -2.62
N MET A 105 -3.24 -0.92 -1.69
CA MET A 105 -4.69 -0.75 -1.68
C MET A 105 -5.23 -0.67 -0.25
N ASP A 106 -6.21 0.19 -0.02
CA ASP A 106 -6.86 0.31 1.29
C ASP A 106 -8.29 0.84 1.17
N LYS A 107 -9.13 0.47 2.13
CA LYS A 107 -10.50 0.97 2.27
C LYS A 107 -10.85 1.17 3.74
N HIS A 108 -10.47 2.33 4.26
CA HIS A 108 -10.72 2.65 5.65
C HIS A 108 -12.20 2.93 5.95
N PRO A 109 -12.70 2.56 7.14
CA PRO A 109 -14.03 2.93 7.60
C PRO A 109 -14.17 4.45 7.75
N ARG A 110 -15.41 4.92 7.81
CA ARG A 110 -15.69 6.34 8.09
C ARG A 110 -15.34 6.64 9.55
N GLY A 111 -14.68 7.76 9.78
CA GLY A 111 -14.37 8.24 11.13
C GLY A 111 -12.95 8.74 11.23
N ALA A 112 -12.49 8.93 12.47
CA ALA A 112 -11.09 9.22 12.73
C ALA A 112 -10.24 7.99 12.39
N PHE A 113 -9.10 8.21 11.74
CA PHE A 113 -8.12 7.18 11.52
C PHE A 113 -7.46 6.81 12.86
N THR A 114 -7.73 5.60 13.32
CA THR A 114 -7.27 5.02 14.59
C THR A 114 -7.14 3.51 14.41
N ASP A 115 -6.45 2.86 15.33
CA ASP A 115 -6.26 1.41 15.33
C ASP A 115 -6.17 0.91 16.79
N ASP A 116 -5.80 -0.34 17.02
CA ASP A 116 -5.48 -0.86 18.36
C ASP A 116 -4.06 -0.42 18.78
N PRO A 117 -3.89 0.33 19.89
CA PRO A 117 -2.58 0.69 20.44
C PRO A 117 -1.64 -0.51 20.64
N ALA A 118 -2.18 -1.68 20.97
CA ALA A 118 -1.39 -2.89 21.20
C ALA A 118 -0.61 -3.34 19.95
N LYS A 119 -1.10 -3.02 18.74
CA LYS A 119 -0.39 -3.29 17.47
C LYS A 119 0.92 -2.52 17.34
N LEU A 120 1.08 -1.43 18.11
CA LEU A 120 2.30 -0.62 18.17
C LEU A 120 3.04 -0.77 19.50
N ALA A 121 2.74 -1.84 20.26
CA ALA A 121 3.26 -2.06 21.61
C ALA A 121 2.99 -0.88 22.58
N LEU A 122 1.85 -0.20 22.39
CA LEU A 122 1.39 0.87 23.28
C LEU A 122 0.34 0.32 24.27
N PRO A 123 0.29 0.87 25.49
CA PRO A 123 -0.69 0.43 26.48
C PRO A 123 -2.11 0.85 26.08
N ALA A 124 -3.10 0.02 26.43
CA ALA A 124 -4.52 0.24 26.08
C ALA A 124 -5.04 1.62 26.53
N TRP A 125 -4.62 2.11 27.69
CA TRP A 125 -5.04 3.42 28.22
C TRP A 125 -4.75 4.59 27.26
N TYR A 126 -3.76 4.44 26.37
CA TYR A 126 -3.42 5.44 25.35
C TYR A 126 -4.51 5.57 24.28
N GLY A 127 -5.20 4.49 23.96
CA GLY A 127 -6.41 4.51 23.13
C GLY A 127 -7.62 5.00 23.93
N GLU A 128 -7.81 4.47 25.14
CA GLU A 128 -8.99 4.73 25.99
C GLU A 128 -9.14 6.21 26.37
N ASN A 129 -8.05 6.93 26.58
CA ASN A 129 -8.06 8.37 26.86
C ASN A 129 -8.09 9.26 25.59
N GLY A 130 -8.31 8.66 24.43
CA GLY A 130 -8.37 9.32 23.13
C GLY A 130 -7.03 9.91 22.69
N GLN A 131 -5.89 9.38 23.13
CA GLN A 131 -4.56 9.79 22.65
C GLN A 131 -4.12 9.05 21.39
N PHE A 132 -4.73 7.89 21.07
CA PHE A 132 -4.44 7.10 19.89
C PHE A 132 -5.23 7.54 18.64
N VAL A 133 -5.17 8.82 18.31
CA VAL A 133 -5.71 9.37 17.07
C VAL A 133 -4.58 10.08 16.34
N THR A 134 -4.37 9.72 15.07
CA THR A 134 -3.19 10.16 14.30
C THR A 134 -3.07 11.69 14.24
N THR A 135 -4.18 12.40 14.10
CA THR A 135 -4.20 13.88 14.09
C THR A 135 -3.71 14.48 15.42
N LYS A 136 -4.11 13.90 16.56
CA LYS A 136 -3.64 14.33 17.88
C LYS A 136 -2.16 14.02 18.07
N PHE A 137 -1.71 12.84 17.66
CA PHE A 137 -0.30 12.45 17.71
C PHE A 137 0.60 13.45 16.96
N PHE A 138 0.27 13.78 15.71
CA PHE A 138 1.02 14.76 14.93
C PHE A 138 0.88 16.19 15.47
N GLY A 139 -0.32 16.57 15.96
CA GLY A 139 -0.54 17.88 16.57
C GLY A 139 0.34 18.12 17.81
N MET A 140 0.48 17.12 18.68
CA MET A 140 1.36 17.21 19.86
C MET A 140 2.83 17.37 19.45
N LYS A 141 3.30 16.64 18.42
CA LYS A 141 4.66 16.79 17.89
C LYS A 141 4.89 18.18 17.31
N ALA A 142 3.93 18.71 16.56
CA ALA A 142 3.99 20.06 16.01
C ALA A 142 4.08 21.12 17.12
N ASN A 143 3.25 21.02 18.18
CA ASN A 143 3.33 21.92 19.33
C ASN A 143 4.69 21.87 20.02
N ARG A 144 5.26 20.67 20.18
CA ARG A 144 6.59 20.52 20.79
C ARG A 144 7.68 21.15 19.92
N TYR A 145 7.63 20.92 18.61
CA TYR A 145 8.57 21.49 17.66
C TYR A 145 8.53 23.03 17.68
N ILE A 146 7.34 23.62 17.67
CA ILE A 146 7.17 25.09 17.77
C ILE A 146 7.73 25.62 19.09
N HIS A 147 7.51 24.93 20.21
CA HIS A 147 8.07 25.35 21.50
C HIS A 147 9.60 25.31 21.55
N GLU A 148 10.24 24.34 20.87
CA GLU A 148 11.71 24.18 20.87
C GLU A 148 12.42 25.06 19.83
N HIS A 149 11.74 25.41 18.74
CA HIS A 149 12.36 26.02 17.56
C HIS A 149 11.65 27.28 17.03
N GLY A 150 10.62 27.77 17.73
CA GLY A 150 9.88 29.00 17.44
C GLY A 150 9.64 29.82 18.70
#